data_AF-A0A2N3GCZ0-F1
#
_entry.id   AF-A0A2N3GCZ0-F1
#
_cell.length_a   1.000
_cell.length_b   1.000
_cell.length_c   1.000
_cell.angle_alpha   90.00
_cell.angle_beta   90.00
_cell.angle_gamma   90.00
#
_symmetry.space_group_name_H-M   'P 1'
#
loop_
_entity.id
_entity.type
_entity.pdbx_description
1 polymer ?
#
loop_
_entity_poly.entity_id
_entity_poly.type
_entity_poly.pdbx_seq_one_letter_code
_entity_poly.pdbx_strand_id
1 'polypeptide(L)'
;MTIRGPRGRRAWQRVRRVVADGERGATAVVVALSLIMLMAAGAFGYDVAKLYYERQQLRNAVDAAAQAGASGLTDTSTATALAIQYANWNFPGLGLTASDITFFCVVKNAVGTAAGGYPDPAQVGATRTCEGKPGWTNADAKCSDTSCAIPCNSGQKCNSIQIKKFRNVDFLFGPAISIASGSTGEVRTLSCKGSCGGTPAPNPMNVVVMADRTPSMYLTNHSNADLNALKSGIQSMLGTMNPSQQYVAFGAIHKSEADGSAAPLRSGGKIFTETSTTAEVPYCTRYRFGVCTRWSSKTVTTTTANDVFTGSWVPIGFSKDYQNTSSRLYTNVANLSYSNFTTSGSWFYNDLLRSDGSYDDHGTTGTHLASAMKGAAQYLLTNVTSDNLVTSLEDGTRADLGVKPRNVIVFETDGQPAEIMNNATSDSSPALSLDNGDDIGASSSVYQGCRNLDTVAAAAKAAGITIVTIGYGSALTNGSCGGGLSAAEALARAASTQDSVTGTGAAGSTCADENTDGDYYYCANNSLELEKVFAAAMGSLTEGTKFMSIPGVGD
;
A
#
# COMPACT_ATOMS: atom_id res chain seq x y z
N MET A 1 10.92 96.63 -65.02
CA MET A 1 9.76 95.71 -65.04
C MET A 1 10.28 94.27 -65.02
N THR A 2 9.58 93.35 -64.35
CA THR A 2 9.94 91.94 -64.07
C THR A 2 9.87 91.04 -65.34
N ILE A 3 10.57 89.89 -65.46
CA ILE A 3 10.16 88.48 -65.15
C ILE A 3 11.27 87.51 -65.65
N ARG A 4 11.53 86.26 -65.17
CA ARG A 4 11.52 85.64 -63.81
C ARG A 4 12.32 84.29 -63.72
N GLY A 5 13.24 83.93 -64.63
CA GLY A 5 14.05 82.67 -64.58
C GLY A 5 13.71 81.61 -65.66
N PRO A 6 14.13 80.32 -65.56
CA PRO A 6 14.89 79.66 -64.48
C PRO A 6 16.20 78.93 -64.89
N ARG A 7 17.13 78.74 -63.93
CA ARG A 7 18.28 77.81 -64.04
C ARG A 7 17.94 76.43 -63.45
N GLY A 8 18.72 75.38 -63.76
CA GLY A 8 19.05 74.35 -62.75
C GLY A 8 18.54 72.91 -62.86
N ARG A 9 17.81 72.47 -63.90
CA ARG A 9 17.19 71.11 -63.90
C ARG A 9 17.99 69.92 -64.48
N ARG A 10 19.03 70.12 -65.31
CA ARG A 10 19.70 68.99 -66.03
C ARG A 10 20.97 68.42 -65.38
N ALA A 11 21.70 69.19 -64.57
CA ALA A 11 22.96 68.71 -63.94
C ALA A 11 22.70 67.72 -62.78
N TRP A 12 21.74 68.04 -61.90
CA TRP A 12 21.41 67.25 -60.70
C TRP A 12 20.99 65.81 -60.99
N GLN A 13 20.46 65.51 -62.18
CA GLN A 13 20.06 64.15 -62.56
C GLN A 13 21.24 63.22 -62.90
N ARG A 14 22.40 63.74 -63.31
CA ARG A 14 23.60 62.91 -63.55
C ARG A 14 24.38 62.66 -62.26
N VAL A 15 24.56 63.68 -61.42
CA VAL A 15 25.23 63.52 -60.11
C VAL A 15 24.46 62.54 -59.21
N ARG A 16 23.12 62.60 -59.19
CA ARG A 16 22.30 61.62 -58.45
C ARG A 16 22.43 60.17 -58.93
N ARG A 17 22.84 59.89 -60.17
CA ARG A 17 23.15 58.50 -60.59
C ARG A 17 24.50 58.06 -60.02
N VAL A 18 25.57 58.82 -60.27
CA VAL A 18 26.93 58.44 -59.82
C VAL A 18 27.00 58.24 -58.30
N VAL A 19 26.30 59.05 -57.50
CA VAL A 19 26.21 58.85 -56.05
C VAL A 19 25.37 57.61 -55.68
N ALA A 20 24.20 57.41 -56.31
CA ALA A 20 23.34 56.26 -56.03
C ALA A 20 23.91 54.90 -56.51
N ASP A 21 24.78 54.92 -57.51
CA ASP A 21 25.48 53.72 -58.00
C ASP A 21 26.72 53.40 -57.14
N GLY A 22 27.33 54.40 -56.49
CA GLY A 22 28.46 54.20 -55.57
C GLY A 22 28.07 53.51 -54.25
N GLU A 23 26.96 53.92 -53.63
CA GLU A 23 26.53 53.35 -52.35
C GLU A 23 26.10 51.87 -52.46
N ARG A 24 25.63 51.44 -53.64
CA ARG A 24 25.25 50.04 -53.91
C ARG A 24 26.39 49.05 -53.67
N GLY A 25 27.63 49.43 -54.01
CA GLY A 25 28.81 48.61 -53.73
C GLY A 25 29.09 48.48 -52.24
N ALA A 26 29.04 49.59 -51.51
CA ALA A 26 29.26 49.61 -50.06
C ALA A 26 28.18 48.80 -49.31
N THR A 27 26.90 48.96 -49.67
CA THR A 27 25.81 48.18 -49.07
C THR A 27 25.96 46.68 -49.32
N ALA A 28 26.41 46.27 -50.50
CA ALA A 28 26.62 44.85 -50.80
C ALA A 28 27.72 44.23 -49.91
N VAL A 29 28.82 44.95 -49.65
CA VAL A 29 29.89 44.48 -48.76
C VAL A 29 29.40 44.38 -47.31
N VAL A 30 28.67 45.38 -46.81
CA VAL A 30 28.13 45.36 -45.43
C VAL A 30 27.10 44.24 -45.26
N VAL A 31 26.23 44.01 -46.24
CA VAL A 31 25.26 42.89 -46.22
C VAL A 31 25.95 41.53 -46.30
N ALA A 32 27.00 41.38 -47.11
CA ALA A 32 27.77 40.13 -47.16
C ALA A 32 28.45 39.80 -45.81
N LEU A 33 29.07 40.80 -45.16
CA LEU A 33 29.71 40.62 -43.86
C LEU A 33 28.70 40.34 -42.74
N SER A 34 27.53 41.00 -42.73
CA SER A 34 26.50 40.73 -41.73
C SER A 34 25.82 39.38 -41.93
N LEU A 35 25.63 38.91 -43.17
CA LEU A 35 25.18 37.54 -43.47
C LEU A 35 26.15 36.49 -42.92
N ILE A 36 27.47 36.69 -43.05
CA ILE A 36 28.47 35.78 -42.47
C ILE A 36 28.35 35.73 -40.94
N MET A 37 28.20 36.88 -40.28
CA MET A 37 28.00 36.94 -38.81
C MET A 37 26.69 36.27 -38.37
N LEU A 38 25.60 36.44 -39.12
CA LEU A 38 24.32 35.79 -38.85
C LEU A 38 24.40 34.27 -39.02
N MET A 39 25.09 33.78 -40.05
CA MET A 39 25.34 32.34 -40.23
C MET A 39 26.20 31.76 -39.11
N ALA A 40 27.26 32.46 -38.69
CA ALA A 40 28.10 32.04 -37.57
C ALA A 40 27.32 31.99 -36.24
N ALA A 41 26.47 32.99 -35.97
CA ALA A 41 25.61 33.01 -34.79
C ALA A 41 24.56 31.88 -34.82
N GLY A 42 23.95 31.60 -35.98
CA GLY A 42 23.02 30.48 -36.17
C GLY A 42 23.69 29.11 -35.99
N ALA A 43 24.91 28.94 -36.51
CA ALA A 43 25.71 27.73 -36.36
C ALA A 43 26.05 27.46 -34.88
N PHE A 44 26.53 28.47 -34.15
CA PHE A 44 26.78 28.35 -32.70
C PHE A 44 25.49 28.07 -31.92
N GLY A 45 24.39 28.76 -32.25
CA GLY A 45 23.08 28.53 -31.64
C GLY A 45 22.56 27.11 -31.84
N TYR A 46 22.81 26.50 -33.01
CA TYR A 46 22.45 25.11 -33.29
C TYR A 46 23.21 24.11 -32.40
N ASP A 47 24.54 24.27 -32.28
CA ASP A 47 25.35 23.34 -31.46
C ASP A 47 25.02 23.46 -29.96
N VAL A 48 24.74 24.67 -29.47
CA VAL A 48 24.23 24.90 -28.11
C VAL A 48 22.84 24.28 -27.94
N ALA A 49 21.92 24.48 -28.88
CA ALA A 49 20.57 23.88 -28.81
C ALA A 49 20.62 22.34 -28.82
N LYS A 50 21.51 21.75 -29.62
CA LYS A 50 21.77 20.30 -29.64
C LYS A 50 22.25 19.82 -28.27
N LEU A 51 23.19 20.53 -27.64
CA LEU A 51 23.70 20.18 -26.31
C LEU A 51 22.61 20.20 -25.22
N TYR A 52 21.73 21.21 -25.24
CA TYR A 52 20.60 21.29 -24.31
C TYR A 52 19.55 20.21 -24.56
N TYR A 53 19.22 19.91 -25.82
CA TYR A 53 18.31 18.82 -26.18
C TYR A 53 18.83 17.46 -25.69
N GLU A 54 20.11 17.18 -25.91
CA GLU A 54 20.81 15.98 -25.46
C GLU A 54 20.85 15.88 -23.92
N ARG A 55 21.08 16.99 -23.20
CA ARG A 55 20.98 17.00 -21.72
C ARG A 55 19.56 16.72 -21.23
N GLN A 56 18.52 17.20 -21.92
CA GLN A 56 17.13 16.92 -21.54
C GLN A 56 16.77 15.44 -21.75
N GLN A 57 17.13 14.85 -22.89
CA GLN A 57 16.91 13.42 -23.14
C GLN A 57 17.68 12.56 -22.15
N LEU A 58 18.92 12.94 -21.81
CA LEU A 58 19.71 12.31 -20.76
C LEU A 58 19.00 12.35 -19.40
N ARG A 59 18.47 13.51 -18.97
CA ARG A 59 17.75 13.63 -17.68
C ARG A 59 16.48 12.77 -17.67
N ASN A 60 15.66 12.83 -18.72
CA ASN A 60 14.46 12.01 -18.84
C ASN A 60 14.76 10.50 -18.66
N ALA A 61 15.82 10.02 -19.33
CA ALA A 61 16.20 8.60 -19.28
C ALA A 61 16.83 8.20 -17.94
N VAL A 62 17.64 9.07 -17.32
CA VAL A 62 18.23 8.84 -15.99
C VAL A 62 17.16 8.88 -14.90
N ASP A 63 16.17 9.77 -14.99
CA ASP A 63 15.04 9.84 -14.05
C ASP A 63 14.15 8.60 -14.14
N ALA A 64 13.74 8.21 -15.35
CA ALA A 64 12.95 7.00 -15.56
C ALA A 64 13.70 5.72 -15.11
N ALA A 65 15.00 5.63 -15.39
CA ALA A 65 15.84 4.53 -14.94
C ALA A 65 16.01 4.48 -13.41
N ALA A 66 16.17 5.64 -12.75
CA ALA A 66 16.28 5.70 -11.30
C ALA A 66 14.95 5.31 -10.65
N GLN A 67 13.80 5.71 -11.21
CA GLN A 67 12.49 5.32 -10.71
C GLN A 67 12.21 3.81 -10.87
N ALA A 68 12.48 3.23 -12.05
CA ALA A 68 12.30 1.80 -12.30
C ALA A 68 13.31 0.93 -11.53
N GLY A 69 14.54 1.41 -11.34
CA GLY A 69 15.50 0.79 -10.43
C GLY A 69 15.02 0.84 -8.98
N ALA A 70 14.38 1.93 -8.56
CA ALA A 70 13.90 2.10 -7.19
C ALA A 70 12.73 1.15 -6.86
N SER A 71 11.79 0.90 -7.77
CA SER A 71 10.72 -0.08 -7.52
C SER A 71 11.27 -1.49 -7.31
N GLY A 72 12.35 -1.85 -8.03
CA GLY A 72 13.06 -3.13 -7.91
C GLY A 72 13.92 -3.32 -6.65
N LEU A 73 14.01 -2.36 -5.73
CA LEU A 73 14.95 -2.37 -4.59
C LEU A 73 14.72 -3.47 -3.52
N THR A 74 13.77 -4.39 -3.72
CA THR A 74 13.72 -5.65 -2.97
C THR A 74 15.03 -6.44 -3.16
N ASP A 75 15.66 -6.34 -4.34
CA ASP A 75 17.03 -6.78 -4.59
C ASP A 75 17.81 -5.77 -5.46
N THR A 76 19.05 -5.47 -5.05
CA THR A 76 20.01 -4.65 -5.80
C THR A 76 20.32 -5.14 -7.23
N SER A 77 20.29 -6.45 -7.51
CA SER A 77 20.54 -6.95 -8.87
C SER A 77 19.35 -6.72 -9.80
N THR A 78 18.14 -6.96 -9.29
CA THR A 78 16.84 -6.68 -9.94
C THR A 78 16.68 -5.18 -10.20
N ALA A 79 16.97 -4.34 -9.20
CA ALA A 79 17.04 -2.88 -9.34
C ALA A 79 18.03 -2.44 -10.44
N THR A 80 19.20 -3.08 -10.53
CA THR A 80 20.21 -2.80 -11.56
C THR A 80 19.70 -3.16 -12.96
N ALA A 81 19.04 -4.32 -13.11
CA ALA A 81 18.49 -4.77 -14.38
C ALA A 81 17.37 -3.84 -14.89
N LEU A 82 16.41 -3.48 -14.02
CA LEU A 82 15.32 -2.55 -14.34
C LEU A 82 15.84 -1.16 -14.72
N ALA A 83 16.81 -0.61 -13.97
CA ALA A 83 17.45 0.66 -14.30
C ALA A 83 18.07 0.64 -15.71
N ILE A 84 18.83 -0.40 -16.05
CA ILE A 84 19.47 -0.54 -17.37
C ILE A 84 18.41 -0.73 -18.47
N GLN A 85 17.34 -1.48 -18.23
CA GLN A 85 16.23 -1.67 -19.17
C GLN A 85 15.54 -0.34 -19.50
N TYR A 86 15.08 0.39 -18.48
CA TYR A 86 14.36 1.66 -18.66
C TYR A 86 15.24 2.77 -19.23
N ALA A 87 16.53 2.80 -18.89
CA ALA A 87 17.50 3.71 -19.52
C ALA A 87 17.59 3.49 -21.03
N ASN A 88 17.71 2.23 -21.47
CA ASN A 88 17.83 1.89 -22.89
C ASN A 88 16.51 2.08 -23.68
N TRP A 89 15.35 1.96 -23.03
CA TRP A 89 14.05 2.28 -23.65
C TRP A 89 13.85 3.79 -23.85
N ASN A 90 14.19 4.60 -22.84
CA ASN A 90 14.03 6.05 -22.93
C ASN A 90 15.12 6.72 -23.78
N PHE A 91 16.34 6.16 -23.81
CA PHE A 91 17.44 6.68 -24.62
C PHE A 91 18.34 5.56 -25.18
N PRO A 92 17.95 4.96 -26.33
CA PRO A 92 18.73 3.91 -26.97
C PRO A 92 20.17 4.34 -27.26
N GLY A 93 21.14 3.54 -26.82
CA GLY A 93 22.56 3.84 -27.00
C GLY A 93 23.18 4.75 -25.94
N LEU A 94 22.47 5.04 -24.84
CA LEU A 94 23.06 5.73 -23.66
C LEU A 94 24.21 4.93 -23.02
N GLY A 95 24.22 3.60 -23.16
CA GLY A 95 25.26 2.74 -22.61
C GLY A 95 25.33 2.82 -21.08
N LEU A 96 24.17 2.73 -20.41
CA LEU A 96 24.11 2.61 -18.95
C LEU A 96 24.61 1.23 -18.50
N THR A 97 25.40 1.21 -17.43
CA THR A 97 26.09 0.04 -16.89
C THR A 97 26.03 0.06 -15.35
N ALA A 98 26.38 -1.07 -14.72
CA ALA A 98 26.39 -1.17 -13.26
C ALA A 98 27.36 -0.18 -12.56
N SER A 99 28.37 0.37 -13.25
CA SER A 99 29.26 1.41 -12.67
C SER A 99 28.67 2.83 -12.69
N ASP A 100 27.58 3.04 -13.44
CA ASP A 100 26.77 4.27 -13.43
C ASP A 100 25.73 4.26 -12.29
N ILE A 101 25.57 3.11 -11.62
CA ILE A 101 24.57 2.84 -10.59
C ILE A 101 25.27 2.72 -9.23
N THR A 102 24.67 3.28 -8.19
CA THR A 102 25.20 3.28 -6.82
C THR A 102 24.07 3.25 -5.81
N PHE A 103 24.11 2.31 -4.85
CA PHE A 103 23.06 2.14 -3.86
C PHE A 103 23.35 2.92 -2.58
N PHE A 104 22.28 3.44 -1.98
CA PHE A 104 22.32 4.15 -0.70
C PHE A 104 21.19 3.67 0.21
N CYS A 105 21.39 3.84 1.50
CA CYS A 105 20.27 3.92 2.43
C CYS A 105 19.97 5.38 2.78
N VAL A 106 18.74 5.82 2.56
CA VAL A 106 18.23 7.13 2.98
C VAL A 106 17.40 6.98 4.27
N VAL A 107 17.93 7.48 5.38
CA VAL A 107 17.26 7.58 6.70
C VAL A 107 17.05 9.04 7.11
N LYS A 108 16.20 9.29 8.09
CA LYS A 108 15.96 10.64 8.61
C LYS A 108 17.17 11.16 9.39
N ASN A 109 17.26 12.47 9.52
CA ASN A 109 18.27 13.11 10.38
C ASN A 109 17.96 12.81 11.86
N ALA A 110 19.01 12.62 12.67
CA ALA A 110 18.89 12.40 14.10
C ALA A 110 18.22 13.60 14.81
N VAL A 111 17.35 13.31 15.78
CA VAL A 111 16.53 14.34 16.46
C VAL A 111 17.40 15.39 17.14
N GLY A 112 17.10 16.67 16.93
CA GLY A 112 17.83 17.80 17.51
C GLY A 112 19.11 18.19 16.77
N THR A 113 19.38 17.63 15.59
CA THR A 113 20.49 18.08 14.72
C THR A 113 20.06 19.22 13.79
N ALA A 114 21.02 20.07 13.42
CA ALA A 114 20.81 21.17 12.47
C ALA A 114 21.03 20.71 11.01
N ALA A 115 20.94 21.66 10.06
CA ALA A 115 21.27 21.47 8.65
C ALA A 115 22.58 20.66 8.45
N GLY A 116 22.52 19.58 7.67
CA GLY A 116 23.64 18.64 7.52
C GLY A 116 23.90 17.74 8.74
N GLY A 117 22.86 17.40 9.50
CA GLY A 117 22.89 16.48 10.65
C GLY A 117 23.35 15.06 10.29
N TYR A 118 23.45 14.18 11.30
CA TYR A 118 23.88 12.79 11.11
C TYR A 118 22.69 11.81 11.04
N PRO A 119 22.86 10.59 10.49
CA PRO A 119 21.78 9.62 10.33
C PRO A 119 21.17 9.17 11.67
N ASP A 120 19.85 9.01 11.74
CA ASP A 120 19.20 8.48 12.96
C ASP A 120 19.62 7.01 13.23
N PRO A 121 20.31 6.71 14.35
CA PRO A 121 20.71 5.35 14.70
C PRO A 121 19.54 4.37 14.88
N ALA A 122 18.31 4.86 15.11
CA ALA A 122 17.13 4.00 15.21
C ALA A 122 16.74 3.36 13.86
N GLN A 123 17.17 3.93 12.73
CA GLN A 123 16.81 3.45 11.38
C GLN A 123 17.91 2.62 10.68
N VAL A 124 19.10 2.49 11.28
CA VAL A 124 20.26 1.84 10.64
C VAL A 124 20.72 0.58 11.39
N GLY A 125 21.00 -0.49 10.65
CA GLY A 125 21.50 -1.77 11.15
C GLY A 125 20.80 -2.96 10.49
N ALA A 126 21.40 -4.16 10.57
CA ALA A 126 20.92 -5.36 9.85
C ALA A 126 19.44 -5.77 10.11
N THR A 127 18.84 -5.27 11.21
CA THR A 127 17.44 -5.51 11.60
C THR A 127 16.56 -4.24 11.53
N ARG A 128 17.03 -3.17 10.89
CA ARG A 128 16.32 -1.88 10.76
C ARG A 128 15.83 -1.63 9.33
N THR A 129 15.39 -0.39 9.06
CA THR A 129 14.97 0.10 7.73
C THR A 129 16.02 -0.16 6.65
N CYS A 130 17.30 -0.19 7.02
CA CYS A 130 18.39 -0.59 6.13
C CYS A 130 19.64 -0.99 6.93
N GLU A 131 20.55 -1.69 6.27
CA GLU A 131 21.81 -2.15 6.88
C GLU A 131 22.92 -1.09 6.81
N GLY A 132 23.13 -0.52 5.61
CA GLY A 132 24.27 0.35 5.29
C GLY A 132 25.59 -0.44 5.13
N LYS A 133 26.55 0.10 4.38
CA LYS A 133 27.85 -0.54 4.13
C LYS A 133 28.55 -0.92 5.46
N PRO A 134 29.13 -2.13 5.60
CA PRO A 134 29.80 -2.51 6.85
C PRO A 134 30.98 -1.57 7.17
N GLY A 135 31.02 -1.08 8.41
CA GLY A 135 32.04 -0.12 8.87
C GLY A 135 31.84 1.32 8.40
N TRP A 136 30.64 1.71 7.93
CA TRP A 136 30.32 3.11 7.64
C TRP A 136 30.39 4.00 8.89
N THR A 137 30.67 5.29 8.70
CA THR A 137 30.72 6.30 9.75
C THR A 137 29.89 7.54 9.37
N ASN A 138 29.60 8.41 10.34
CA ASN A 138 28.89 9.68 10.08
C ASN A 138 29.60 10.59 9.05
N ALA A 139 30.88 10.38 8.74
CA ALA A 139 31.61 11.11 7.69
C ALA A 139 31.35 10.55 6.26
N ASP A 140 31.01 9.26 6.15
CA ASP A 140 30.66 8.60 4.89
C ASP A 140 29.26 9.03 4.40
N ALA A 141 28.35 9.29 5.34
CA ALA A 141 26.99 9.77 5.05
C ALA A 141 27.00 11.14 4.33
N LYS A 142 25.96 11.40 3.53
CA LYS A 142 25.71 12.68 2.86
C LYS A 142 24.29 13.11 3.20
N CYS A 143 24.14 14.26 3.86
CA CYS A 143 22.87 14.65 4.47
C CYS A 143 22.39 16.01 3.98
N SER A 144 21.08 16.11 3.77
CA SER A 144 20.34 17.36 3.58
C SER A 144 19.77 17.84 4.92
N ASP A 145 18.92 18.86 4.89
CA ASP A 145 18.20 19.35 6.08
C ASP A 145 17.14 18.35 6.59
N THR A 146 16.74 17.38 5.75
CA THR A 146 15.66 16.41 6.03
C THR A 146 16.10 14.96 6.06
N SER A 147 17.19 14.57 5.37
CA SER A 147 17.52 13.16 5.17
C SER A 147 19.01 12.90 4.93
N CYS A 148 19.49 11.75 5.39
CA CYS A 148 20.87 11.27 5.23
C CYS A 148 20.96 10.04 4.33
N ALA A 149 21.76 10.11 3.28
CA ALA A 149 22.17 8.99 2.43
C ALA A 149 23.49 8.36 2.94
N ILE A 150 23.42 7.11 3.37
CA ILE A 150 24.55 6.25 3.76
C ILE A 150 24.92 5.35 2.57
N PRO A 151 26.19 5.18 2.19
CA PRO A 151 26.58 4.21 1.14
C PRO A 151 26.11 2.78 1.46
N CYS A 152 25.65 2.05 0.45
CA CYS A 152 25.11 0.69 0.59
C CYS A 152 25.66 -0.23 -0.51
N ASN A 153 25.96 -1.50 -0.19
CA ASN A 153 26.54 -2.45 -1.13
C ASN A 153 25.48 -3.35 -1.79
N SER A 154 25.84 -3.96 -2.92
CA SER A 154 25.05 -5.05 -3.53
C SER A 154 24.81 -6.18 -2.52
N GLY A 155 23.58 -6.71 -2.47
CA GLY A 155 23.18 -7.78 -1.54
C GLY A 155 22.83 -7.32 -0.12
N GLN A 156 22.89 -6.02 0.19
CA GLN A 156 22.41 -5.46 1.46
C GLN A 156 20.99 -4.89 1.32
N LYS A 157 20.31 -4.69 2.45
CA LYS A 157 19.03 -3.95 2.49
C LYS A 157 19.27 -2.46 2.24
N CYS A 158 19.18 -2.04 0.98
CA CYS A 158 19.26 -0.66 0.52
C CYS A 158 17.87 -0.16 0.10
N ASN A 159 17.49 1.07 0.47
CA ASN A 159 16.18 1.64 0.12
C ASN A 159 16.25 2.73 -0.97
N SER A 160 17.42 2.98 -1.56
CA SER A 160 17.56 3.95 -2.65
C SER A 160 18.67 3.64 -3.66
N ILE A 161 18.50 4.15 -4.88
CA ILE A 161 19.40 4.01 -6.03
C ILE A 161 19.73 5.40 -6.58
N GLN A 162 21.03 5.71 -6.66
CA GLN A 162 21.56 6.81 -7.47
C GLN A 162 21.92 6.27 -8.85
N ILE A 163 21.52 6.99 -9.89
CA ILE A 163 22.09 6.87 -11.23
C ILE A 163 22.81 8.17 -11.57
N LYS A 164 24.05 8.06 -12.06
CA LYS A 164 24.87 9.18 -12.54
C LYS A 164 25.29 8.93 -13.98
N LYS A 165 25.12 9.90 -14.86
CA LYS A 165 25.56 9.77 -16.26
C LYS A 165 25.85 11.11 -16.90
N PHE A 166 26.75 11.12 -17.89
CA PHE A 166 27.00 12.24 -18.79
C PHE A 166 27.10 11.72 -20.22
N ARG A 167 26.90 12.59 -21.22
CA ARG A 167 27.15 12.29 -22.64
C ARG A 167 28.07 13.36 -23.21
N ASN A 168 28.96 12.97 -24.11
CA ASN A 168 29.65 13.93 -24.99
C ASN A 168 28.87 14.04 -26.29
N VAL A 169 28.60 15.27 -26.71
CA VAL A 169 27.79 15.61 -27.89
C VAL A 169 28.71 16.25 -28.91
N ASP A 170 28.91 15.58 -30.03
CA ASP A 170 29.70 16.12 -31.14
C ASP A 170 28.99 17.33 -31.76
N PHE A 171 29.73 18.41 -31.96
CA PHE A 171 29.24 19.65 -32.55
C PHE A 171 29.33 19.60 -34.07
N LEU A 172 28.31 20.14 -34.76
CA LEU A 172 28.22 20.15 -36.21
C LEU A 172 29.08 21.26 -36.82
N PHE A 173 29.20 22.41 -36.14
CA PHE A 173 29.93 23.58 -36.61
C PHE A 173 31.11 23.94 -35.71
N GLY A 174 31.05 23.61 -34.41
CA GLY A 174 32.15 23.73 -33.44
C GLY A 174 33.54 23.25 -33.91
N PRO A 175 33.69 22.17 -34.71
CA PRO A 175 34.98 21.78 -35.29
C PRO A 175 35.68 22.89 -36.10
N ALA A 176 34.93 23.81 -36.72
CA ALA A 176 35.47 24.94 -37.47
C ALA A 176 36.18 26.00 -36.59
N ILE A 177 35.98 25.94 -35.27
CA ILE A 177 36.66 26.77 -34.26
C ILE A 177 37.45 25.91 -33.25
N SER A 178 37.82 24.68 -33.63
CA SER A 178 38.55 23.70 -32.81
C SER A 178 37.82 23.21 -31.56
N ILE A 179 36.48 23.34 -31.49
CA ILE A 179 35.65 22.81 -30.39
C ILE A 179 34.80 21.67 -30.94
N ALA A 180 35.37 20.46 -31.00
CA ALA A 180 34.74 19.33 -31.71
C ALA A 180 33.48 18.77 -31.01
N SER A 181 33.36 18.92 -29.69
CA SER A 181 32.26 18.36 -28.89
C SER A 181 32.10 19.10 -27.56
N GLY A 182 30.90 19.03 -26.96
CA GLY A 182 30.63 19.48 -25.60
C GLY A 182 30.09 18.34 -24.72
N SER A 183 30.42 18.34 -23.43
CA SER A 183 29.76 17.44 -22.47
C SER A 183 28.41 18.02 -22.06
N THR A 184 27.38 17.17 -21.91
CA THR A 184 26.11 17.54 -21.28
C THR A 184 26.25 18.00 -19.83
N GLY A 185 27.43 17.82 -19.23
CA GLY A 185 27.61 17.75 -17.79
C GLY A 185 27.06 16.43 -17.24
N GLU A 186 27.45 16.10 -16.01
CA GLU A 186 26.83 14.99 -15.30
C GLU A 186 25.37 15.34 -14.94
N VAL A 187 24.57 14.30 -14.81
CA VAL A 187 23.20 14.30 -14.30
C VAL A 187 23.14 13.21 -13.23
N ARG A 188 22.78 13.57 -12.01
CA ARG A 188 22.57 12.63 -10.90
C ARG A 188 21.10 12.62 -10.51
N THR A 189 20.52 11.43 -10.46
CA THR A 189 19.18 11.24 -9.92
C THR A 189 19.20 10.16 -8.87
N LEU A 190 18.78 10.52 -7.66
CA LEU A 190 18.57 9.61 -6.54
C LEU A 190 17.06 9.35 -6.44
N SER A 191 16.66 8.09 -6.50
CA SER A 191 15.30 7.64 -6.25
C SER A 191 15.27 6.60 -5.13
N CYS A 192 14.21 6.62 -4.33
CA CYS A 192 14.08 5.85 -3.11
C CYS A 192 12.71 5.17 -3.01
N LYS A 193 12.64 3.97 -2.42
CA LYS A 193 11.41 3.21 -2.14
C LYS A 193 11.07 3.29 -0.64
N GLY A 194 9.81 3.53 -0.30
CA GLY A 194 9.33 3.51 1.10
C GLY A 194 9.66 4.77 1.92
N SER A 195 10.32 4.58 3.08
CA SER A 195 10.41 5.60 4.15
C SER A 195 11.22 6.86 3.81
N CYS A 196 12.19 6.75 2.88
CA CYS A 196 12.89 7.87 2.22
C CYS A 196 13.21 9.07 3.10
N GLY A 197 13.86 8.82 4.24
CA GLY A 197 14.30 9.86 5.14
C GLY A 197 13.25 10.35 6.14
N GLY A 198 12.25 9.53 6.47
CA GLY A 198 11.18 9.89 7.40
C GLY A 198 10.07 10.74 6.78
N THR A 199 10.23 11.18 5.53
CA THR A 199 9.12 11.62 4.67
C THR A 199 8.86 10.51 3.64
N PRO A 200 8.05 9.49 3.97
CA PRO A 200 7.76 8.40 3.04
C PRO A 200 7.17 8.94 1.74
N ALA A 201 7.40 8.21 0.65
CA ALA A 201 6.69 8.44 -0.60
C ALA A 201 5.17 8.44 -0.35
N PRO A 202 4.37 9.26 -1.06
CA PRO A 202 2.93 9.37 -0.82
C PRO A 202 2.21 8.01 -0.87
N ASN A 203 1.90 7.45 0.30
CA ASN A 203 1.14 6.22 0.44
C ASN A 203 -0.01 6.41 1.43
N PRO A 204 -1.01 7.26 1.06
CA PRO A 204 -2.21 7.39 1.85
C PRO A 204 -2.99 6.08 1.83
N MET A 205 -3.46 5.63 3.00
CA MET A 205 -4.20 4.37 3.13
C MET A 205 -5.29 4.45 4.20
N ASN A 206 -6.32 3.63 4.04
CA ASN A 206 -7.29 3.30 5.09
C ASN A 206 -7.13 1.81 5.38
N VAL A 207 -6.65 1.47 6.58
CA VAL A 207 -6.31 0.09 6.95
C VAL A 207 -7.32 -0.41 7.98
N VAL A 208 -7.99 -1.53 7.69
CA VAL A 208 -8.70 -2.32 8.72
C VAL A 208 -7.81 -3.46 9.13
N VAL A 209 -7.50 -3.55 10.42
CA VAL A 209 -6.74 -4.66 11.00
C VAL A 209 -7.73 -5.59 11.67
N MET A 210 -7.82 -6.84 11.19
CA MET A 210 -8.58 -7.92 11.80
C MET A 210 -7.61 -8.87 12.50
N ALA A 211 -7.68 -8.88 13.83
CA ALA A 211 -6.85 -9.74 14.68
C ALA A 211 -7.60 -10.99 15.11
N ASP A 212 -6.95 -12.15 15.11
CA ASP A 212 -7.52 -13.34 15.71
C ASP A 212 -7.46 -13.28 17.24
N ARG A 213 -8.40 -13.99 17.84
CA ARG A 213 -8.65 -14.12 19.29
C ARG A 213 -9.61 -15.27 19.57
N THR A 214 -9.84 -16.14 18.59
CA THR A 214 -10.63 -17.35 18.76
C THR A 214 -9.86 -18.36 19.62
N PRO A 215 -10.50 -19.41 20.17
CA PRO A 215 -9.83 -20.26 21.16
C PRO A 215 -8.65 -21.08 20.61
N SER A 216 -8.49 -21.21 19.28
CA SER A 216 -7.36 -21.92 18.66
C SER A 216 -6.01 -21.28 19.01
N MET A 217 -5.94 -19.94 19.05
CA MET A 217 -4.79 -19.14 19.50
C MET A 217 -4.39 -19.35 20.98
N TYR A 218 -5.07 -20.24 21.73
CA TYR A 218 -4.63 -20.70 23.05
C TYR A 218 -4.16 -22.17 23.04
N LEU A 219 -4.64 -22.99 22.09
CA LEU A 219 -4.41 -24.44 22.05
C LEU A 219 -2.94 -24.82 21.90
N THR A 220 -2.23 -24.11 21.01
CA THR A 220 -0.82 -24.33 20.64
C THR A 220 0.11 -24.48 21.84
N ASN A 221 0.00 -23.56 22.80
CA ASN A 221 0.93 -23.40 23.92
C ASN A 221 0.23 -23.36 25.29
N HIS A 222 -1.10 -23.53 25.36
CA HIS A 222 -1.91 -23.41 26.57
C HIS A 222 -1.60 -22.13 27.38
N SER A 223 -1.36 -21.02 26.67
CA SER A 223 -0.91 -19.77 27.26
C SER A 223 -1.24 -18.56 26.38
N ASN A 224 -1.23 -17.38 26.98
CA ASN A 224 -1.50 -16.11 26.27
C ASN A 224 -0.32 -15.65 25.38
N ALA A 225 0.71 -16.49 25.15
CA ALA A 225 1.92 -16.09 24.43
C ALA A 225 1.61 -15.64 23.00
N ASP A 226 0.80 -16.41 22.29
CA ASP A 226 0.48 -16.22 20.88
C ASP A 226 -0.39 -14.96 20.68
N LEU A 227 -1.44 -14.79 21.49
CA LEU A 227 -2.25 -13.56 21.54
C LEU A 227 -1.43 -12.33 21.95
N ASN A 228 -0.49 -12.45 22.90
CA ASN A 228 0.39 -11.33 23.28
C ASN A 228 1.40 -10.98 22.18
N ALA A 229 1.84 -11.95 21.39
CA ALA A 229 2.67 -11.71 20.22
C ALA A 229 1.90 -11.04 19.08
N LEU A 230 0.65 -11.43 18.83
CA LEU A 230 -0.24 -10.74 17.90
C LEU A 230 -0.42 -9.26 18.28
N LYS A 231 -0.72 -8.97 19.55
CA LYS A 231 -0.75 -7.59 20.07
C LYS A 231 0.55 -6.84 19.80
N SER A 232 1.68 -7.50 20.05
CA SER A 232 3.01 -6.90 19.89
C SER A 232 3.33 -6.61 18.42
N GLY A 233 2.95 -7.50 17.50
CA GLY A 233 3.10 -7.31 16.06
C GLY A 233 2.23 -6.19 15.53
N ILE A 234 0.96 -6.12 15.93
CA ILE A 234 0.07 -5.00 15.59
C ILE A 234 0.61 -3.68 16.18
N GLN A 235 1.12 -3.67 17.41
CA GLN A 235 1.70 -2.45 18.00
C GLN A 235 2.99 -2.00 17.30
N SER A 236 3.87 -2.94 16.90
CA SER A 236 5.08 -2.62 16.14
C SER A 236 4.75 -2.10 14.73
N MET A 237 3.78 -2.72 14.06
CA MET A 237 3.20 -2.26 12.80
C MET A 237 2.66 -0.83 12.89
N LEU A 238 1.82 -0.54 13.89
CA LEU A 238 1.32 0.82 14.14
C LEU A 238 2.47 1.81 14.39
N GLY A 239 3.60 1.35 14.93
CA GLY A 239 4.83 2.12 15.11
C GLY A 239 5.64 2.40 13.83
N THR A 240 5.49 1.61 12.76
CA THR A 240 6.17 1.85 11.47
C THR A 240 5.36 2.72 10.50
N MET A 241 4.04 2.81 10.71
CA MET A 241 3.10 3.56 9.88
C MET A 241 3.21 5.10 10.02
N ASN A 242 2.59 5.84 9.11
CA ASN A 242 2.58 7.32 9.10
C ASN A 242 1.17 7.90 9.34
N PRO A 243 0.86 8.42 10.54
CA PRO A 243 -0.42 9.04 10.89
C PRO A 243 -0.95 10.11 9.94
N SER A 244 -0.08 10.86 9.23
CA SER A 244 -0.51 11.91 8.29
C SER A 244 -0.95 11.38 6.93
N GLN A 245 -0.87 10.06 6.69
CA GLN A 245 -1.23 9.42 5.42
C GLN A 245 -2.15 8.20 5.64
N GLN A 246 -1.87 7.42 6.68
CA GLN A 246 -2.44 6.11 6.92
C GLN A 246 -3.38 6.20 8.12
N TYR A 247 -4.67 5.94 7.93
CA TYR A 247 -5.67 5.92 9.00
C TYR A 247 -6.06 4.47 9.28
N VAL A 248 -6.17 4.09 10.56
CA VAL A 248 -6.33 2.69 10.96
C VAL A 248 -7.61 2.49 11.76
N ALA A 249 -8.39 1.49 11.39
CA ALA A 249 -9.50 0.93 12.16
C ALA A 249 -9.11 -0.46 12.67
N PHE A 250 -9.66 -0.86 13.81
CA PHE A 250 -9.33 -2.13 14.45
C PHE A 250 -10.59 -2.97 14.70
N GLY A 251 -10.54 -4.19 14.21
CA GLY A 251 -11.57 -5.21 14.33
C GLY A 251 -10.98 -6.53 14.80
N ALA A 252 -11.86 -7.47 15.05
CA ALA A 252 -11.47 -8.78 15.56
C ALA A 252 -12.22 -9.89 14.85
N ILE A 253 -11.53 -11.00 14.67
CA ILE A 253 -12.15 -12.28 14.35
C ILE A 253 -12.89 -12.74 15.61
N HIS A 254 -14.09 -13.30 15.41
CA HIS A 254 -15.21 -13.23 16.34
C HIS A 254 -15.67 -11.79 16.69
N LYS A 255 -16.97 -11.48 16.50
CA LYS A 255 -17.54 -10.15 16.83
C LYS A 255 -17.33 -9.74 18.29
N SER A 256 -17.13 -8.43 18.49
CA SER A 256 -16.95 -7.75 19.77
C SER A 256 -18.23 -7.04 20.25
N GLU A 257 -18.24 -6.51 21.48
CA GLU A 257 -19.35 -5.68 21.96
C GLU A 257 -19.63 -4.46 21.06
N ALA A 258 -20.90 -4.07 20.96
CA ALA A 258 -21.34 -2.92 20.16
C ALA A 258 -21.15 -1.56 20.87
N ASP A 259 -20.35 -1.51 21.94
CA ASP A 259 -20.09 -0.31 22.74
C ASP A 259 -18.92 0.55 22.19
N GLY A 260 -18.24 0.08 21.15
CA GLY A 260 -17.05 0.71 20.60
C GLY A 260 -15.75 0.30 21.29
N SER A 261 -15.75 -0.87 21.95
CA SER A 261 -14.55 -1.59 22.42
C SER A 261 -14.30 -2.86 21.60
N ALA A 262 -13.06 -3.36 21.61
CA ALA A 262 -12.70 -4.65 21.02
C ALA A 262 -13.05 -5.86 21.91
N ALA A 263 -13.75 -5.65 23.03
CA ALA A 263 -14.01 -6.69 24.03
C ALA A 263 -14.86 -7.86 23.46
N PRO A 264 -14.67 -9.11 23.93
CA PRO A 264 -15.59 -10.20 23.65
C PRO A 264 -17.03 -9.85 24.06
N LEU A 265 -18.01 -10.40 23.32
CA LEU A 265 -19.38 -10.52 23.82
C LEU A 265 -19.36 -11.18 25.22
N ARG A 266 -20.31 -10.82 26.09
CA ARG A 266 -20.34 -11.32 27.48
C ARG A 266 -20.64 -12.82 27.52
N SER A 267 -20.14 -13.52 28.55
CA SER A 267 -20.48 -14.93 28.81
C SER A 267 -22.00 -15.11 28.93
N GLY A 268 -22.55 -16.16 28.32
CA GLY A 268 -23.99 -16.36 28.15
C GLY A 268 -24.66 -15.45 27.11
N GLY A 269 -23.90 -14.59 26.41
CA GLY A 269 -24.39 -13.80 25.28
C GLY A 269 -24.78 -14.69 24.10
N LYS A 270 -25.92 -14.40 23.47
CA LYS A 270 -26.37 -15.12 22.28
C LYS A 270 -25.50 -14.78 21.08
N ILE A 271 -25.07 -15.82 20.37
CA ILE A 271 -24.37 -15.68 19.08
C ILE A 271 -25.26 -14.92 18.09
N PHE A 272 -26.55 -15.26 18.04
CA PHE A 272 -27.50 -14.83 17.01
C PHE A 272 -28.40 -13.66 17.45
N THR A 273 -28.71 -12.78 16.50
CA THR A 273 -29.78 -11.78 16.63
C THR A 273 -31.15 -12.47 16.54
N GLU A 274 -32.07 -12.18 17.45
CA GLU A 274 -33.41 -12.79 17.46
C GLU A 274 -34.52 -11.79 17.18
N THR A 275 -35.46 -12.18 16.31
CA THR A 275 -36.72 -11.47 16.09
C THR A 275 -37.87 -12.29 16.65
N SER A 276 -38.42 -11.83 17.78
CA SER A 276 -39.61 -12.45 18.40
C SER A 276 -40.89 -11.74 17.95
N THR A 277 -41.75 -12.47 17.24
CA THR A 277 -43.09 -12.01 16.85
C THR A 277 -44.14 -12.66 17.74
N THR A 278 -45.01 -11.85 18.35
CA THR A 278 -46.06 -12.34 19.26
C THR A 278 -47.43 -12.15 18.59
N ALA A 279 -48.18 -13.24 18.44
CA ALA A 279 -49.52 -13.23 17.86
C ALA A 279 -50.53 -13.90 18.80
N GLU A 280 -51.78 -13.43 18.82
CA GLU A 280 -52.88 -14.22 19.35
C GLU A 280 -53.36 -15.20 18.28
N VAL A 281 -53.27 -16.51 18.56
CA VAL A 281 -53.88 -17.55 17.73
C VAL A 281 -55.17 -18.06 18.37
N PRO A 282 -56.27 -18.19 17.63
CA PRO A 282 -57.51 -18.75 18.16
C PRO A 282 -57.37 -20.26 18.31
N TYR A 283 -57.67 -20.79 19.49
CA TYR A 283 -57.73 -22.23 19.75
C TYR A 283 -59.09 -22.62 20.34
N CYS A 284 -59.51 -23.87 20.08
CA CYS A 284 -60.78 -24.37 20.58
C CYS A 284 -60.66 -24.84 22.04
N THR A 285 -61.51 -24.31 22.92
CA THR A 285 -61.62 -24.73 24.33
C THR A 285 -62.77 -25.70 24.58
N ARG A 286 -63.71 -25.85 23.63
CA ARG A 286 -64.84 -26.80 23.76
C ARG A 286 -65.39 -27.28 22.42
N TYR A 287 -65.36 -28.58 22.19
CA TYR A 287 -65.98 -29.24 21.03
C TYR A 287 -67.36 -29.82 21.39
N ARG A 288 -68.24 -29.93 20.39
CA ARG A 288 -69.51 -30.67 20.46
C ARG A 288 -69.81 -31.29 19.09
N PHE A 289 -70.06 -32.60 19.04
CA PHE A 289 -70.26 -33.36 17.79
C PHE A 289 -69.17 -33.10 16.73
N GLY A 290 -67.90 -33.03 17.15
CA GLY A 290 -66.74 -32.74 16.28
C GLY A 290 -66.53 -31.26 15.92
N VAL A 291 -67.55 -30.40 16.09
CA VAL A 291 -67.46 -28.97 15.76
C VAL A 291 -66.96 -28.17 16.97
N CYS A 292 -66.11 -27.16 16.75
CA CYS A 292 -65.73 -26.23 17.81
C CYS A 292 -66.91 -25.33 18.20
N THR A 293 -67.20 -25.22 19.50
CA THR A 293 -68.31 -24.44 20.05
C THR A 293 -67.87 -23.33 21.01
N ARG A 294 -66.58 -23.28 21.39
CA ARG A 294 -66.00 -22.16 22.14
C ARG A 294 -64.55 -21.95 21.74
N TRP A 295 -64.26 -20.78 21.19
CA TRP A 295 -62.91 -20.31 20.91
C TRP A 295 -62.33 -19.52 22.08
N SER A 296 -61.01 -19.45 22.16
CA SER A 296 -60.24 -18.55 23.02
C SER A 296 -58.98 -18.14 22.28
N SER A 297 -58.46 -16.94 22.54
CA SER A 297 -57.09 -16.60 22.15
C SER A 297 -56.08 -17.35 23.01
N LYS A 298 -54.97 -17.78 22.41
CA LYS A 298 -53.71 -18.04 23.11
C LYS A 298 -52.63 -17.14 22.49
N THR A 299 -51.91 -16.40 23.32
CA THR A 299 -50.68 -15.73 22.92
C THR A 299 -49.61 -16.77 22.57
N VAL A 300 -49.10 -16.71 21.34
CA VAL A 300 -47.97 -17.53 20.85
C VAL A 300 -46.88 -16.58 20.39
N THR A 301 -45.71 -16.72 20.99
CA THR A 301 -44.48 -16.05 20.55
C THR A 301 -43.73 -16.99 19.63
N THR A 302 -43.45 -16.53 18.41
CA THR A 302 -42.58 -17.19 17.44
C THR A 302 -41.27 -16.41 17.39
N THR A 303 -40.20 -17.00 17.91
CA THR A 303 -38.86 -16.43 17.86
C THR A 303 -38.11 -17.02 16.67
N THR A 304 -37.76 -16.17 15.72
CA THR A 304 -36.88 -16.50 14.59
C THR A 304 -35.47 -16.03 14.94
N ALA A 305 -34.49 -16.93 14.86
CA ALA A 305 -33.09 -16.53 14.83
C ALA A 305 -32.79 -15.97 13.43
N ASN A 306 -32.20 -14.78 13.38
CA ASN A 306 -31.67 -14.21 12.14
C ASN A 306 -30.23 -14.69 11.99
N ASP A 307 -29.79 -14.91 10.75
CA ASP A 307 -28.40 -15.26 10.42
C ASP A 307 -27.46 -14.04 10.50
N VAL A 308 -27.55 -13.29 11.60
CA VAL A 308 -26.75 -12.09 11.91
C VAL A 308 -26.17 -12.26 13.31
N PHE A 309 -24.85 -12.34 13.42
CA PHE A 309 -24.16 -12.42 14.69
C PHE A 309 -24.31 -11.12 15.50
N THR A 310 -24.52 -11.24 16.81
CA THR A 310 -24.55 -10.12 17.76
C THR A 310 -23.20 -9.38 17.80
N GLY A 311 -23.22 -8.05 17.89
CA GLY A 311 -22.01 -7.23 18.07
C GLY A 311 -21.48 -6.59 16.78
N SER A 312 -20.18 -6.24 16.76
CA SER A 312 -19.50 -5.65 15.59
C SER A 312 -18.23 -6.41 15.22
N TRP A 313 -17.95 -6.50 13.91
CA TRP A 313 -16.67 -6.97 13.37
C TRP A 313 -15.55 -5.93 13.55
N VAL A 314 -15.88 -4.65 13.38
CA VAL A 314 -14.95 -3.51 13.49
C VAL A 314 -15.55 -2.48 14.46
N PRO A 315 -15.39 -2.67 15.79
CA PRO A 315 -15.90 -1.72 16.78
C PRO A 315 -15.04 -0.47 16.91
N ILE A 316 -13.74 -0.54 16.60
CA ILE A 316 -12.83 0.60 16.66
C ILE A 316 -12.72 1.22 15.28
N GLY A 317 -13.63 2.16 14.99
CA GLY A 317 -13.57 2.92 13.74
C GLY A 317 -12.29 3.76 13.59
N PHE A 318 -12.02 4.19 12.36
CA PHE A 318 -10.77 4.83 11.93
C PHE A 318 -10.22 5.89 12.90
N SER A 319 -8.89 5.90 13.05
CA SER A 319 -8.14 6.97 13.72
C SER A 319 -6.77 7.20 13.10
N LYS A 320 -6.18 8.35 13.43
CA LYS A 320 -4.76 8.71 13.20
C LYS A 320 -3.96 8.92 14.50
N ASP A 321 -4.55 8.66 15.66
CA ASP A 321 -3.88 8.79 16.97
C ASP A 321 -3.17 7.51 17.45
N TYR A 322 -3.15 6.45 16.65
CA TYR A 322 -2.75 5.09 17.05
C TYR A 322 -1.29 4.92 17.55
N GLN A 323 -0.41 5.90 17.34
CA GLN A 323 0.95 5.92 17.92
C GLN A 323 1.01 6.51 19.34
N ASN A 324 -0.07 7.15 19.80
CA ASN A 324 -0.26 7.49 21.20
C ASN A 324 -0.68 6.22 21.97
N THR A 325 0.09 5.83 22.97
CA THR A 325 -0.19 4.63 23.80
C THR A 325 -1.49 4.75 24.60
N SER A 326 -1.98 5.97 24.81
CA SER A 326 -3.28 6.28 25.44
C SER A 326 -4.44 6.41 24.45
N SER A 327 -4.21 6.20 23.15
CA SER A 327 -5.28 6.25 22.13
C SER A 327 -6.30 5.13 22.32
N ARG A 328 -7.54 5.35 21.84
CA ARG A 328 -8.57 4.29 21.86
C ARG A 328 -8.12 3.06 21.06
N LEU A 329 -7.40 3.24 19.95
CA LEU A 329 -6.95 2.12 19.14
C LEU A 329 -5.83 1.33 19.82
N TYR A 330 -4.76 1.99 20.27
CA TYR A 330 -3.64 1.32 20.93
C TYR A 330 -4.08 0.58 22.21
N THR A 331 -4.95 1.20 23.01
CA THR A 331 -5.48 0.58 24.23
C THR A 331 -6.39 -0.61 23.95
N ASN A 332 -7.18 -0.60 22.88
CA ASN A 332 -8.00 -1.77 22.51
C ASN A 332 -7.17 -2.93 21.93
N VAL A 333 -6.08 -2.64 21.20
CA VAL A 333 -5.11 -3.68 20.82
C VAL A 333 -4.44 -4.26 22.08
N ALA A 334 -3.94 -3.42 22.99
CA ALA A 334 -3.32 -3.88 24.24
C ALA A 334 -4.26 -4.76 25.10
N ASN A 335 -5.55 -4.37 25.16
CA ASN A 335 -6.58 -5.05 25.94
C ASN A 335 -7.30 -6.20 25.21
N LEU A 336 -6.91 -6.53 23.96
CA LEU A 336 -7.49 -7.64 23.20
C LEU A 336 -7.49 -8.93 24.03
N SER A 337 -8.61 -9.64 24.03
CA SER A 337 -8.82 -10.85 24.80
C SER A 337 -9.63 -11.87 24.01
N TYR A 338 -9.38 -13.15 24.30
CA TYR A 338 -10.02 -14.26 23.62
C TYR A 338 -11.56 -14.15 23.66
N SER A 339 -12.25 -14.61 22.61
CA SER A 339 -13.68 -14.92 22.68
C SER A 339 -13.95 -15.91 23.83
N ASN A 340 -15.10 -15.82 24.50
CA ASN A 340 -15.39 -16.67 25.65
C ASN A 340 -15.13 -18.15 25.34
N PHE A 341 -14.43 -18.84 26.23
CA PHE A 341 -14.24 -20.28 26.15
C PHE A 341 -14.24 -20.91 27.55
N THR A 342 -14.80 -22.11 27.66
CA THR A 342 -14.61 -22.99 28.82
C THR A 342 -13.60 -24.09 28.47
N THR A 343 -12.84 -24.49 29.49
CA THR A 343 -11.89 -25.60 29.42
C THR A 343 -12.50 -26.87 30.02
N SER A 344 -12.33 -28.01 29.35
CA SER A 344 -12.80 -29.32 29.82
C SER A 344 -11.77 -30.40 29.48
N GLY A 345 -10.91 -30.70 30.46
CA GLY A 345 -9.73 -31.53 30.25
C GLY A 345 -8.75 -30.85 29.29
N SER A 346 -8.42 -31.52 28.19
CA SER A 346 -7.57 -30.98 27.12
C SER A 346 -8.34 -30.26 26.00
N TRP A 347 -9.66 -30.11 26.13
CA TRP A 347 -10.52 -29.50 25.12
C TRP A 347 -10.97 -28.11 25.53
N PHE A 348 -11.08 -27.23 24.53
CA PHE A 348 -11.47 -25.83 24.68
C PHE A 348 -12.63 -25.59 23.72
N TYR A 349 -13.75 -25.11 24.24
CA TYR A 349 -14.98 -24.90 23.48
C TYR A 349 -15.34 -23.42 23.50
N ASN A 350 -15.83 -22.88 22.39
CA ASN A 350 -16.41 -21.54 22.36
C ASN A 350 -17.70 -21.56 23.22
N ASP A 351 -17.77 -20.66 24.21
CA ASP A 351 -18.74 -20.72 25.32
C ASP A 351 -20.10 -20.08 24.99
N LEU A 352 -20.34 -19.78 23.72
CA LEU A 352 -21.46 -18.98 23.27
C LEU A 352 -22.64 -19.85 22.86
N LEU A 353 -23.84 -19.36 23.20
CA LEU A 353 -25.06 -20.15 23.18
C LEU A 353 -25.85 -19.99 21.88
N ARG A 354 -26.55 -21.06 21.50
CA ARG A 354 -27.65 -21.02 20.53
C ARG A 354 -28.81 -20.15 21.03
N SER A 355 -29.71 -19.82 20.10
CA SER A 355 -30.94 -19.08 20.36
C SER A 355 -31.84 -19.71 21.44
N ASP A 356 -31.89 -21.03 21.51
CA ASP A 356 -32.62 -21.79 22.54
C ASP A 356 -31.88 -21.95 23.88
N GLY A 357 -30.62 -21.48 23.96
CA GLY A 357 -29.76 -21.62 25.13
C GLY A 357 -28.98 -22.94 25.21
N SER A 358 -28.97 -23.77 24.15
CA SER A 358 -28.08 -24.93 24.10
C SER A 358 -26.62 -24.50 23.84
N TYR A 359 -25.67 -25.25 24.42
CA TYR A 359 -24.31 -25.29 23.90
C TYR A 359 -24.29 -25.94 22.52
N ASP A 360 -23.37 -25.53 21.65
CA ASP A 360 -23.20 -26.10 20.32
C ASP A 360 -21.79 -26.71 20.21
N ASP A 361 -21.68 -28.02 20.45
CA ASP A 361 -20.38 -28.70 20.65
C ASP A 361 -19.71 -29.19 19.35
N HIS A 362 -20.03 -28.62 18.18
CA HIS A 362 -19.67 -29.09 16.82
C HIS A 362 -18.17 -29.04 16.45
N GLY A 363 -17.28 -29.56 17.31
CA GLY A 363 -15.91 -29.99 17.01
C GLY A 363 -14.95 -28.94 16.48
N THR A 364 -15.36 -27.67 16.41
CA THR A 364 -14.67 -26.60 15.69
C THR A 364 -14.83 -25.29 16.46
N THR A 365 -13.78 -24.47 16.49
CA THR A 365 -13.70 -23.26 17.34
C THR A 365 -14.51 -22.07 16.84
N GLY A 366 -15.10 -22.15 15.64
CA GLY A 366 -15.87 -21.06 15.03
C GLY A 366 -14.99 -19.87 14.64
N THR A 367 -14.07 -20.09 13.69
CA THR A 367 -13.10 -19.06 13.27
C THR A 367 -13.72 -17.94 12.43
N HIS A 368 -14.85 -18.18 11.76
CA HIS A 368 -15.64 -17.15 11.07
C HIS A 368 -14.90 -16.25 10.06
N LEU A 369 -13.90 -16.80 9.36
CA LEU A 369 -12.99 -15.99 8.54
C LEU A 369 -13.69 -15.31 7.35
N ALA A 370 -14.67 -15.95 6.71
CA ALA A 370 -15.42 -15.35 5.61
C ALA A 370 -16.36 -14.26 6.13
N SER A 371 -17.05 -14.52 7.25
CA SER A 371 -17.91 -13.52 7.91
C SER A 371 -17.11 -12.29 8.37
N ALA A 372 -15.93 -12.50 8.97
CA ALA A 372 -15.04 -11.44 9.43
C ALA A 372 -14.46 -10.62 8.25
N MET A 373 -14.03 -11.28 7.16
CA MET A 373 -13.55 -10.62 5.95
C MET A 373 -14.65 -9.76 5.31
N LYS A 374 -15.89 -10.29 5.24
CA LYS A 374 -17.07 -9.55 4.76
C LYS A 374 -17.32 -8.31 5.62
N GLY A 375 -17.31 -8.47 6.96
CA GLY A 375 -17.49 -7.36 7.89
C GLY A 375 -16.43 -6.26 7.76
N ALA A 376 -15.17 -6.63 7.56
CA ALA A 376 -14.07 -5.69 7.33
C ALA A 376 -14.23 -4.92 6.00
N ALA A 377 -14.61 -5.62 4.92
CA ALA A 377 -14.87 -5.01 3.62
C ALA A 377 -16.08 -4.07 3.65
N GLN A 378 -17.18 -4.49 4.29
CA GLN A 378 -18.37 -3.66 4.50
C GLN A 378 -18.06 -2.41 5.34
N TYR A 379 -17.25 -2.56 6.41
CA TYR A 379 -16.82 -1.41 7.21
C TYR A 379 -16.05 -0.40 6.35
N LEU A 380 -15.06 -0.84 5.56
CA LEU A 380 -14.30 0.02 4.64
C LEU A 380 -15.23 0.76 3.67
N LEU A 381 -16.04 0.03 2.90
CA LEU A 381 -16.89 0.61 1.85
C LEU A 381 -17.96 1.57 2.40
N THR A 382 -18.39 1.39 3.65
CA THR A 382 -19.38 2.26 4.30
C THR A 382 -18.78 3.52 4.94
N ASN A 383 -17.50 3.49 5.32
CA ASN A 383 -16.84 4.56 6.10
C ASN A 383 -15.89 5.44 5.28
N VAL A 384 -15.80 5.25 3.96
CA VAL A 384 -15.01 6.08 3.04
C VAL A 384 -15.85 6.67 1.91
N THR A 385 -15.41 7.80 1.33
CA THR A 385 -16.04 8.36 0.13
C THR A 385 -15.69 7.57 -1.14
N SER A 386 -16.32 7.93 -2.27
CA SER A 386 -15.91 7.51 -3.63
C SER A 386 -14.41 7.67 -3.91
N ASP A 387 -13.75 8.58 -3.22
CA ASP A 387 -12.34 8.94 -3.36
C ASP A 387 -11.50 8.37 -2.22
N ASN A 388 -12.02 7.37 -1.50
CA ASN A 388 -11.41 6.71 -0.35
C ASN A 388 -10.99 7.67 0.79
N LEU A 389 -11.71 8.79 0.96
CA LEU A 389 -11.46 9.72 2.07
C LEU A 389 -12.33 9.37 3.28
N VAL A 390 -11.78 9.52 4.49
CA VAL A 390 -12.48 9.35 5.77
C VAL A 390 -12.86 10.74 6.28
N THR A 391 -14.04 11.21 5.89
CA THR A 391 -14.49 12.62 6.04
C THR A 391 -14.39 13.19 7.46
N SER A 392 -14.43 12.34 8.50
CA SER A 392 -14.28 12.73 9.90
C SER A 392 -12.84 12.97 10.36
N LEU A 393 -11.85 12.59 9.55
CA LEU A 393 -10.42 12.66 9.89
C LEU A 393 -9.58 13.51 8.93
N GLU A 394 -10.05 13.78 7.70
CA GLU A 394 -9.28 14.59 6.75
C GLU A 394 -9.04 16.01 7.27
N ASP A 395 -7.80 16.50 7.11
CA ASP A 395 -7.35 17.85 7.48
C ASP A 395 -6.67 18.58 6.30
N GLY A 396 -6.81 18.04 5.09
CA GLY A 396 -6.14 18.49 3.87
C GLY A 396 -4.87 17.70 3.53
N THR A 397 -4.15 17.17 4.53
CA THR A 397 -2.81 16.58 4.33
C THR A 397 -2.77 15.42 3.34
N ARG A 398 -3.85 14.63 3.22
CA ARG A 398 -3.96 13.52 2.25
C ARG A 398 -4.41 13.99 0.87
N ALA A 399 -5.19 15.07 0.78
CA ALA A 399 -5.63 15.66 -0.47
C ALA A 399 -4.48 16.40 -1.19
N ASP A 400 -3.62 17.10 -0.43
CA ASP A 400 -2.43 17.80 -0.93
C ASP A 400 -1.41 16.86 -1.61
N LEU A 401 -1.48 15.55 -1.35
CA LEU A 401 -0.64 14.54 -2.01
C LEU A 401 -1.05 14.26 -3.46
N GLY A 402 -2.28 14.61 -3.86
CA GLY A 402 -2.82 14.34 -5.19
C GLY A 402 -3.03 12.84 -5.51
N VAL A 403 -2.96 11.95 -4.51
CA VAL A 403 -3.08 10.50 -4.66
C VAL A 403 -4.26 9.97 -3.84
N LYS A 404 -5.15 9.22 -4.49
CA LYS A 404 -6.30 8.56 -3.83
C LYS A 404 -5.81 7.52 -2.80
N PRO A 405 -6.31 7.51 -1.54
CA PRO A 405 -5.91 6.52 -0.56
C PRO A 405 -6.21 5.07 -0.98
N ARG A 406 -5.30 4.12 -0.70
CA ARG A 406 -5.57 2.68 -0.85
C ARG A 406 -6.49 2.21 0.29
N ASN A 407 -7.50 1.41 -0.03
CA ASN A 407 -8.25 0.66 0.99
C ASN A 407 -7.53 -0.68 1.21
N VAL A 408 -7.26 -1.03 2.46
CA VAL A 408 -6.48 -2.22 2.85
C VAL A 408 -7.17 -2.96 3.99
N ILE A 409 -7.25 -4.29 3.88
CA ILE A 409 -7.52 -5.18 5.01
C ILE A 409 -6.22 -5.93 5.33
N VAL A 410 -5.80 -5.89 6.59
CA VAL A 410 -4.75 -6.78 7.14
C VAL A 410 -5.47 -7.81 8.02
N PHE A 411 -5.37 -9.08 7.65
CA PHE A 411 -6.18 -10.16 8.20
C PHE A 411 -5.30 -11.29 8.72
N GLU A 412 -5.15 -11.39 10.04
CA GLU A 412 -4.31 -12.41 10.68
C GLU A 412 -5.17 -13.54 11.27
N THR A 413 -4.69 -14.78 11.23
CA THR A 413 -5.34 -15.93 11.88
C THR A 413 -4.39 -17.11 12.11
N ASP A 414 -4.63 -17.85 13.19
CA ASP A 414 -3.98 -19.15 13.45
C ASP A 414 -4.79 -20.35 12.96
N GLY A 415 -6.04 -20.14 12.55
CA GLY A 415 -7.05 -21.18 12.32
C GLY A 415 -7.45 -21.39 10.87
N GLN A 416 -8.20 -22.46 10.64
CA GLN A 416 -8.82 -22.75 9.34
C GLN A 416 -10.18 -22.04 9.18
N PRO A 417 -10.62 -21.69 7.96
CA PRO A 417 -11.95 -21.14 7.73
C PRO A 417 -13.09 -22.08 8.20
N ALA A 418 -13.80 -21.71 9.26
CA ALA A 418 -14.91 -22.48 9.82
C ALA A 418 -16.10 -21.59 10.18
N GLU A 419 -17.23 -21.79 9.51
CA GLU A 419 -18.47 -21.02 9.68
C GLU A 419 -19.58 -21.92 10.22
N ILE A 420 -20.24 -21.50 11.31
CA ILE A 420 -21.22 -22.34 12.04
C ILE A 420 -22.67 -22.19 11.54
N MET A 421 -22.99 -21.15 10.78
CA MET A 421 -24.35 -21.00 10.22
C MET A 421 -24.58 -21.95 9.03
N ASN A 422 -25.82 -22.00 8.52
CA ASN A 422 -26.25 -22.89 7.43
C ASN A 422 -26.82 -22.19 6.19
N ASN A 423 -26.78 -20.85 6.13
CA ASN A 423 -27.38 -20.03 5.07
C ASN A 423 -26.54 -19.91 3.78
N ALA A 424 -25.20 -20.01 3.87
CA ALA A 424 -24.27 -19.79 2.76
C ALA A 424 -23.63 -21.11 2.26
N THR A 425 -24.46 -22.06 1.82
CA THR A 425 -24.03 -23.40 1.39
C THR A 425 -23.47 -23.49 -0.03
N SER A 426 -23.29 -22.35 -0.72
CA SER A 426 -22.66 -22.30 -2.04
C SER A 426 -21.96 -20.96 -2.30
N ASP A 427 -20.94 -21.01 -3.15
CA ASP A 427 -20.13 -19.90 -3.68
C ASP A 427 -20.94 -18.82 -4.44
N SER A 428 -22.25 -18.96 -4.53
CA SER A 428 -23.19 -18.03 -5.18
C SER A 428 -24.38 -17.65 -4.28
N SER A 429 -24.34 -18.01 -2.99
CA SER A 429 -25.39 -17.63 -2.04
C SER A 429 -25.42 -16.10 -1.84
N PRO A 430 -26.60 -15.45 -1.79
CA PRO A 430 -26.73 -14.02 -1.52
C PRO A 430 -26.02 -13.55 -0.23
N ALA A 431 -25.89 -14.44 0.77
CA ALA A 431 -25.17 -14.17 2.01
C ALA A 431 -23.67 -13.88 1.81
N LEU A 432 -23.07 -14.28 0.68
CA LEU A 432 -21.68 -13.95 0.34
C LEU A 432 -21.52 -12.54 -0.26
N SER A 433 -22.61 -11.87 -0.63
CA SER A 433 -22.55 -10.51 -1.19
C SER A 433 -22.18 -9.47 -0.12
N LEU A 434 -21.34 -8.50 -0.50
CA LEU A 434 -21.00 -7.35 0.34
C LEU A 434 -22.20 -6.40 0.56
N ASP A 435 -23.23 -6.45 -0.29
CA ASP A 435 -24.46 -5.64 -0.13
C ASP A 435 -25.47 -6.27 0.85
N ASN A 436 -25.25 -7.51 1.28
CA ASN A 436 -26.14 -8.28 2.15
C ASN A 436 -25.68 -8.18 3.63
N GLY A 437 -26.62 -7.98 4.56
CA GLY A 437 -26.32 -7.77 5.98
C GLY A 437 -26.13 -9.04 6.84
N ASP A 438 -26.31 -10.23 6.26
CA ASP A 438 -26.25 -11.51 6.98
C ASP A 438 -24.78 -11.94 7.18
N ASP A 439 -24.48 -12.65 8.26
CA ASP A 439 -23.20 -13.33 8.42
C ASP A 439 -23.24 -14.70 7.70
N ILE A 440 -22.07 -15.34 7.55
CA ILE A 440 -21.88 -16.44 6.61
C ILE A 440 -21.92 -17.79 7.32
N GLY A 441 -22.54 -18.77 6.67
CA GLY A 441 -22.57 -20.17 7.07
C GLY A 441 -21.69 -21.08 6.21
N ALA A 442 -21.57 -22.33 6.63
CA ALA A 442 -20.98 -23.40 5.82
C ALA A 442 -21.64 -24.76 6.04
N SER A 443 -22.71 -24.86 6.86
CA SER A 443 -23.36 -26.12 7.25
C SER A 443 -22.35 -27.17 7.74
N SER A 444 -21.46 -26.74 8.64
CA SER A 444 -20.36 -27.53 9.22
C SER A 444 -19.32 -28.08 8.22
N SER A 445 -19.30 -27.58 6.97
CA SER A 445 -18.30 -27.96 5.96
C SER A 445 -17.12 -26.99 5.95
N VAL A 446 -15.97 -27.40 6.49
CA VAL A 446 -14.72 -26.60 6.42
C VAL A 446 -14.35 -26.26 4.97
N TYR A 447 -14.61 -27.17 4.02
CA TYR A 447 -14.42 -26.93 2.58
C TYR A 447 -15.25 -25.75 2.09
N GLN A 448 -16.53 -25.69 2.46
CA GLN A 448 -17.39 -24.58 2.08
C GLN A 448 -16.99 -23.28 2.80
N GLY A 449 -16.53 -23.36 4.05
CA GLY A 449 -15.94 -22.21 4.76
C GLY A 449 -14.77 -21.58 3.99
N CYS A 450 -13.85 -22.40 3.47
CA CYS A 450 -12.72 -21.92 2.67
C CYS A 450 -13.13 -21.36 1.31
N ARG A 451 -14.11 -21.97 0.64
CA ARG A 451 -14.69 -21.47 -0.63
C ARG A 451 -15.46 -20.15 -0.44
N ASN A 452 -16.12 -20.00 0.70
CA ASN A 452 -16.82 -18.76 1.06
C ASN A 452 -15.84 -17.62 1.35
N LEU A 453 -14.72 -17.89 2.05
CA LEU A 453 -13.66 -16.90 2.27
C LEU A 453 -13.07 -16.41 0.95
N ASP A 454 -12.69 -17.32 0.06
CA ASP A 454 -12.19 -17.04 -1.30
C ASP A 454 -13.18 -16.19 -2.11
N THR A 455 -14.48 -16.52 -2.07
CA THR A 455 -15.53 -15.76 -2.76
C THR A 455 -15.69 -14.34 -2.22
N VAL A 456 -15.72 -14.18 -0.89
CA VAL A 456 -15.82 -12.86 -0.23
C VAL A 456 -14.57 -12.02 -0.48
N ALA A 457 -13.39 -12.63 -0.40
CA ALA A 457 -12.12 -11.98 -0.69
C ALA A 457 -12.05 -11.51 -2.15
N ALA A 458 -12.51 -12.32 -3.11
CA ALA A 458 -12.62 -11.93 -4.51
C ALA A 458 -13.59 -10.73 -4.71
N ALA A 459 -14.72 -10.70 -3.99
CA ALA A 459 -15.64 -9.56 -4.03
C ALA A 459 -15.03 -8.28 -3.43
N ALA A 460 -14.31 -8.37 -2.32
CA ALA A 460 -13.61 -7.24 -1.71
C ALA A 460 -12.45 -6.72 -2.57
N LYS A 461 -11.67 -7.63 -3.19
CA LYS A 461 -10.64 -7.31 -4.19
C LYS A 461 -11.25 -6.61 -5.41
N ALA A 462 -12.39 -7.08 -5.92
CA ALA A 462 -13.12 -6.43 -7.02
C ALA A 462 -13.66 -5.04 -6.65
N ALA A 463 -13.97 -4.79 -5.37
CA ALA A 463 -14.30 -3.47 -4.83
C ALA A 463 -13.07 -2.54 -4.63
N GLY A 464 -11.87 -2.96 -5.03
CA GLY A 464 -10.64 -2.16 -4.97
C GLY A 464 -9.96 -2.17 -3.60
N ILE A 465 -10.26 -3.15 -2.74
CA ILE A 465 -9.60 -3.34 -1.45
C ILE A 465 -8.39 -4.27 -1.63
N THR A 466 -7.19 -3.82 -1.24
CA THR A 466 -6.02 -4.70 -1.14
C THR A 466 -6.19 -5.59 0.10
N ILE A 467 -6.06 -6.91 -0.07
CA ILE A 467 -6.10 -7.86 1.05
C ILE A 467 -4.68 -8.35 1.32
N VAL A 468 -4.26 -8.18 2.57
CA VAL A 468 -3.07 -8.81 3.17
C VAL A 468 -3.57 -9.88 4.13
N THR A 469 -3.09 -11.12 3.99
CA THR A 469 -3.38 -12.21 4.95
C THR A 469 -2.10 -12.61 5.68
N ILE A 470 -2.21 -12.94 6.97
CA ILE A 470 -1.08 -13.39 7.78
C ILE A 470 -1.47 -14.72 8.43
N GLY A 471 -0.82 -15.80 8.01
CA GLY A 471 -1.02 -17.14 8.54
C GLY A 471 -0.08 -17.43 9.70
N TYR A 472 -0.64 -17.96 10.79
CA TYR A 472 0.11 -18.35 11.98
C TYR A 472 -0.18 -19.80 12.39
N GLY A 473 0.74 -20.41 13.15
CA GLY A 473 0.48 -21.64 13.92
C GLY A 473 -0.16 -22.80 13.13
N SER A 474 -1.43 -23.09 13.44
CA SER A 474 -2.12 -24.27 12.90
C SER A 474 -2.50 -24.12 11.41
N ALA A 475 -2.76 -22.90 10.94
CA ALA A 475 -3.08 -22.59 9.54
C ALA A 475 -1.97 -23.02 8.56
N LEU A 476 -0.73 -23.10 9.05
CA LEU A 476 0.47 -23.43 8.28
C LEU A 476 0.79 -24.92 8.23
N THR A 477 0.30 -25.70 9.20
CA THR A 477 0.82 -27.04 9.49
C THR A 477 -0.24 -28.14 9.59
N ASN A 478 -1.47 -27.79 9.98
CA ASN A 478 -2.51 -28.78 10.30
C ASN A 478 -3.91 -28.39 9.80
N GLY A 479 -4.18 -27.11 9.50
CA GLY A 479 -5.46 -26.67 8.96
C GLY A 479 -5.70 -27.20 7.55
N SER A 480 -6.74 -28.02 7.38
CA SER A 480 -7.14 -28.55 6.07
C SER A 480 -8.57 -28.16 5.75
N CYS A 481 -8.75 -27.51 4.62
CA CYS A 481 -10.06 -27.26 4.04
C CYS A 481 -10.70 -28.53 3.46
N GLY A 482 -9.98 -29.65 3.40
CA GLY A 482 -10.41 -30.83 2.64
C GLY A 482 -10.33 -30.61 1.13
N GLY A 483 -10.69 -31.62 0.33
CA GLY A 483 -10.66 -31.55 -1.13
C GLY A 483 -9.27 -31.31 -1.76
N GLY A 484 -8.19 -31.45 -0.98
CA GLY A 484 -6.82 -31.12 -1.38
C GLY A 484 -6.37 -29.69 -1.05
N LEU A 485 -7.26 -28.84 -0.51
CA LEU A 485 -6.96 -27.45 -0.13
C LEU A 485 -6.46 -27.36 1.32
N SER A 486 -5.40 -26.59 1.57
CA SER A 486 -4.90 -26.26 2.92
C SER A 486 -5.47 -24.93 3.40
N ALA A 487 -5.42 -24.68 4.72
CA ALA A 487 -5.79 -23.37 5.26
C ALA A 487 -4.86 -22.26 4.75
N ALA A 488 -3.56 -22.53 4.65
CA ALA A 488 -2.58 -21.62 4.02
C ALA A 488 -2.97 -21.25 2.58
N GLU A 489 -3.28 -22.22 1.71
CA GLU A 489 -3.70 -21.96 0.33
C GLU A 489 -5.04 -21.19 0.26
N ALA A 490 -5.94 -21.38 1.23
CA ALA A 490 -7.16 -20.57 1.31
C ALA A 490 -6.87 -19.10 1.72
N LEU A 491 -5.84 -18.85 2.54
CA LEU A 491 -5.38 -17.50 2.89
C LEU A 491 -4.59 -16.83 1.75
N ALA A 492 -3.74 -17.59 1.04
CA ALA A 492 -3.02 -17.14 -0.14
C ALA A 492 -3.98 -16.69 -1.25
N ARG A 493 -4.99 -17.51 -1.56
CA ARG A 493 -5.99 -17.18 -2.58
C ARG A 493 -6.88 -16.01 -2.18
N ALA A 494 -7.08 -15.78 -0.88
CA ALA A 494 -7.77 -14.60 -0.37
C ALA A 494 -6.93 -13.31 -0.52
N ALA A 495 -5.60 -13.37 -0.39
CA ALA A 495 -4.71 -12.23 -0.55
C ALA A 495 -4.77 -11.60 -1.96
N SER A 496 -4.45 -10.30 -2.03
CA SER A 496 -4.07 -9.62 -3.29
C SER A 496 -2.62 -9.97 -3.66
N THR A 497 -2.16 -9.57 -4.86
CA THR A 497 -0.73 -9.62 -5.23
C THR A 497 -0.12 -8.22 -5.26
N GLN A 498 1.21 -8.09 -5.16
CA GLN A 498 1.88 -6.78 -5.26
C GLN A 498 1.62 -6.12 -6.63
N ASP A 499 1.65 -6.91 -7.72
CA ASP A 499 1.31 -6.46 -9.07
C ASP A 499 -0.20 -6.14 -9.27
N SER A 500 -1.11 -6.66 -8.45
CA SER A 500 -2.55 -6.50 -8.66
C SER A 500 -3.42 -6.69 -7.42
N VAL A 501 -4.28 -5.71 -7.15
CA VAL A 501 -5.34 -5.77 -6.13
C VAL A 501 -6.27 -6.97 -6.37
N THR A 502 -6.62 -7.28 -7.63
CA THR A 502 -7.44 -8.43 -8.01
C THR A 502 -6.63 -9.68 -8.34
N GLY A 503 -5.34 -9.71 -7.99
CA GLY A 503 -4.53 -10.91 -7.99
C GLY A 503 -5.02 -11.93 -6.96
N THR A 504 -4.47 -13.14 -7.06
CA THR A 504 -4.77 -14.28 -6.20
C THR A 504 -3.45 -14.97 -5.93
N GLY A 505 -3.07 -15.06 -4.66
CA GLY A 505 -1.84 -15.72 -4.24
C GLY A 505 -1.89 -17.24 -4.29
N ALA A 506 -0.75 -17.88 -4.00
CA ALA A 506 -0.62 -19.34 -3.90
C ALA A 506 0.48 -19.69 -2.88
N ALA A 507 0.15 -20.53 -1.89
CA ALA A 507 0.96 -20.67 -0.68
C ALA A 507 2.36 -21.27 -0.96
N GLY A 508 3.39 -20.63 -0.41
CA GLY A 508 4.77 -21.06 -0.52
C GLY A 508 5.06 -22.37 0.22
N SER A 509 6.15 -23.05 -0.18
CA SER A 509 6.57 -24.31 0.46
C SER A 509 7.03 -24.16 1.91
N THR A 510 7.46 -22.96 2.30
CA THR A 510 7.86 -22.58 3.67
C THR A 510 7.61 -21.09 3.88
N CYS A 511 7.56 -20.63 5.14
CA CYS A 511 7.53 -19.20 5.45
C CYS A 511 8.82 -18.43 5.07
N ALA A 512 9.87 -19.09 4.56
CA ALA A 512 11.00 -18.40 3.96
C ALA A 512 10.74 -18.06 2.48
N ASP A 513 10.03 -18.93 1.77
CA ASP A 513 9.65 -18.75 0.36
C ASP A 513 8.49 -17.75 0.26
N GLU A 514 7.40 -18.06 0.95
CA GLU A 514 6.13 -17.30 1.08
C GLU A 514 6.36 -15.81 1.30
N ASN A 515 7.11 -15.44 2.35
CA ASN A 515 7.36 -14.04 2.71
C ASN A 515 8.22 -13.26 1.68
N THR A 516 8.51 -13.84 0.51
CA THR A 516 9.33 -13.27 -0.57
C THR A 516 8.80 -13.49 -2.00
N ASP A 517 7.71 -14.23 -2.22
CA ASP A 517 7.32 -14.70 -3.57
C ASP A 517 6.71 -13.63 -4.48
N GLY A 518 6.07 -12.61 -3.91
CA GLY A 518 5.49 -11.47 -4.64
C GLY A 518 4.01 -11.23 -4.41
N ASP A 519 3.30 -12.05 -3.63
CA ASP A 519 1.93 -11.74 -3.21
C ASP A 519 1.85 -10.98 -1.86
N TYR A 520 0.70 -10.98 -1.20
CA TYR A 520 0.45 -10.29 0.08
C TYR A 520 -0.11 -11.24 1.17
N TYR A 521 -0.08 -12.56 0.95
CA TYR A 521 -0.02 -13.53 2.02
C TYR A 521 1.39 -13.52 2.62
N TYR A 522 1.47 -13.94 3.88
CA TYR A 522 2.67 -13.98 4.69
C TYR A 522 2.47 -15.04 5.77
N CYS A 523 3.55 -15.65 6.27
CA CYS A 523 3.44 -16.52 7.45
C CYS A 523 4.57 -16.43 8.47
N ALA A 524 4.21 -16.72 9.72
CA ALA A 524 5.11 -16.73 10.88
C ALA A 524 5.14 -18.13 11.50
N ASN A 525 6.31 -18.76 11.61
CA ASN A 525 6.45 -20.10 12.18
C ASN A 525 6.22 -20.11 13.70
N ASN A 526 6.41 -18.97 14.36
CA ASN A 526 6.32 -18.80 15.80
C ASN A 526 5.99 -17.35 16.18
N SER A 527 5.58 -17.15 17.43
CA SER A 527 5.15 -15.87 17.98
C SER A 527 6.25 -14.79 17.97
N LEU A 528 7.53 -15.14 17.86
CA LEU A 528 8.65 -14.18 17.75
C LEU A 528 8.92 -13.72 16.30
N GLU A 529 8.15 -14.21 15.32
CA GLU A 529 8.20 -13.80 13.91
C GLU A 529 7.05 -12.88 13.52
N LEU A 530 5.89 -12.97 14.18
CA LEU A 530 4.71 -12.12 13.91
C LEU A 530 5.07 -10.63 13.83
N GLU A 531 5.89 -10.11 14.75
CA GLU A 531 6.30 -8.70 14.74
C GLU A 531 7.03 -8.30 13.44
N LYS A 532 7.90 -9.18 12.95
CA LYS A 532 8.67 -8.96 11.72
C LYS A 532 7.78 -9.09 10.49
N VAL A 533 6.84 -10.04 10.50
CA VAL A 533 5.89 -10.28 9.42
C VAL A 533 4.91 -9.12 9.27
N PHE A 534 4.29 -8.66 10.36
CA PHE A 534 3.42 -7.48 10.34
C PHE A 534 4.17 -6.22 9.85
N ALA A 535 5.42 -6.01 10.29
CA ALA A 535 6.25 -4.91 9.81
C ALA A 535 6.66 -5.05 8.32
N ALA A 536 6.91 -6.28 7.84
CA ALA A 536 7.22 -6.56 6.44
C ALA A 536 5.99 -6.36 5.54
N ALA A 537 4.81 -6.81 5.96
CA ALA A 537 3.55 -6.70 5.22
C ALA A 537 3.08 -5.23 5.06
N MET A 538 3.24 -4.39 6.11
CA MET A 538 3.03 -2.95 5.92
C MET A 538 4.18 -2.27 5.16
N GLY A 539 5.39 -2.84 5.20
CA GLY A 539 6.53 -2.39 4.41
C GLY A 539 6.32 -2.62 2.92
N SER A 540 5.84 -3.79 2.51
CA SER A 540 5.54 -4.12 1.11
C SER A 540 4.43 -3.21 0.58
N LEU A 541 3.40 -2.87 1.36
CA LEU A 541 2.39 -1.88 0.96
C LEU A 541 2.94 -0.44 0.72
N THR A 542 4.18 -0.11 1.12
CA THR A 542 4.81 1.22 0.94
C THR A 542 5.63 1.37 -0.35
N GLU A 543 5.13 0.83 -1.46
CA GLU A 543 5.84 0.73 -2.76
C GLU A 543 6.18 2.06 -3.45
N GLY A 544 5.67 3.18 -2.94
CA GLY A 544 5.91 4.51 -3.49
C GLY A 544 7.40 4.77 -3.71
N THR A 545 7.75 5.09 -4.96
CA THR A 545 9.08 5.58 -5.34
C THR A 545 9.08 7.11 -5.31
N LYS A 546 10.17 7.71 -4.82
CA LYS A 546 10.31 9.15 -4.61
C LYS A 546 11.71 9.61 -5.01
N PHE A 547 11.78 10.61 -5.88
CA PHE A 547 13.02 11.33 -6.16
C PHE A 547 13.46 12.16 -4.93
N MET A 548 14.76 12.13 -4.64
CA MET A 548 15.35 12.78 -3.47
C MET A 548 16.51 13.69 -3.89
N SER A 549 16.41 14.98 -3.59
CA SER A 549 17.55 15.89 -3.70
C SER A 549 18.35 15.82 -2.39
N ILE A 550 19.60 15.35 -2.48
CA ILE A 550 20.55 15.26 -1.35
C ILE A 550 21.90 15.72 -1.92
N PRO A 551 22.54 16.78 -1.37
CA PRO A 551 23.73 17.38 -1.96
C PRO A 551 24.85 16.37 -2.28
N GLY A 552 25.19 16.27 -3.57
CA GLY A 552 26.20 15.35 -4.09
C GLY A 552 25.69 13.93 -4.42
N VAL A 553 24.45 13.58 -4.07
CA VAL A 553 23.86 12.25 -4.33
C VAL A 553 22.68 12.32 -5.31
N GLY A 554 21.81 13.32 -5.21
CA GLY A 554 20.75 13.57 -6.18
C GLY A 554 20.61 15.06 -6.45
N ASP A 555 20.51 15.43 -7.73
CA ASP A 555 20.30 16.81 -8.20
C ASP A 555 18.78 17.11 -8.25
#